data_AF-A0AB39VIK1-F1
#
_entry.id   AF-A0AB39VIK1-F1
#
_cell.length_a   1.000
_cell.length_b   1.000
_cell.length_c   1.000
_cell.angle_alpha   90.00
_cell.angle_beta   90.00
_cell.angle_gamma   90.00
#
_symmetry.space_group_name_H-M   'P 1'
#
loop_
_entity.id
_entity.type
_entity.pdbx_description
1 polymer ?
#
loop_
_entity_poly.entity_id
_entity_poly.type
_entity_poly.pdbx_seq_one_letter_code
_entity_poly.pdbx_strand_id
1 'polypeptide(L)'
;MEKRFKFEYNKEKYIYDCYYFEWIKKLFAYISVINDAIETEEDEDFKNFLKNIRSTFAKFLYYMTKEEMAQSNENKLLIPLSIAVFQKENYSEIKSACLSRYIGSLSSNHFNELFTSFLYDFFINFWSDFENTITLLCTAIDEKIRNELKESNWKKIEKILKESLNDFENSEQILLEISKNKEKFTKKQFVSFSDKINYIFKTIKLDYDKNRNIKNDKKVLDFGSKMRNTIHNNGKNKGKNIELKIKAKKIILEQNKEPYYENFKDIFYLIDEIIDICATIIKTFKKQRKSTKTK
;
A
#
# COMPACT_ATOMS: atom_id res chain seq x y z
N MET A 1 4.92 -30.00 21.94
CA MET A 1 6.05 -29.48 22.74
C MET A 1 6.38 -28.10 22.20
N GLU A 2 6.08 -27.06 22.97
CA GLU A 2 6.45 -25.70 22.62
C GLU A 2 7.97 -25.61 22.49
N LYS A 3 8.45 -24.92 21.45
CA LYS A 3 9.83 -24.42 21.48
C LYS A 3 9.85 -23.33 22.55
N ARG A 4 10.90 -23.27 23.35
CA ARG A 4 11.19 -22.14 24.24
C ARG A 4 12.59 -21.67 23.94
N PHE A 5 12.70 -20.40 23.58
CA PHE A 5 13.98 -19.79 23.26
C PHE A 5 14.69 -19.32 24.55
N LYS A 6 16.03 -19.35 24.57
CA LYS A 6 16.84 -18.97 25.73
C LYS A 6 17.92 -17.98 25.33
N PHE A 7 18.01 -16.88 26.06
CA PHE A 7 18.96 -15.78 25.84
C PHE A 7 19.72 -15.47 27.13
N GLU A 8 20.93 -14.91 27.01
CA GLU A 8 21.71 -14.43 28.15
C GLU A 8 22.26 -13.03 27.86
N TYR A 9 21.98 -12.07 28.74
CA TYR A 9 22.48 -10.70 28.66
C TYR A 9 22.75 -10.20 30.09
N ASN A 10 23.89 -9.52 30.29
CA ASN A 10 24.40 -9.14 31.62
C ASN A 10 24.44 -10.31 32.64
N LYS A 11 24.65 -11.54 32.17
CA LYS A 11 24.65 -12.82 32.94
C LYS A 11 23.27 -13.29 33.45
N GLU A 12 22.18 -12.58 33.13
CA GLU A 12 20.82 -13.04 33.38
C GLU A 12 20.31 -13.91 32.24
N LYS A 13 19.67 -15.05 32.57
CA LYS A 13 19.15 -16.02 31.60
C LYS A 13 17.64 -15.89 31.46
N TYR A 14 17.20 -15.48 30.27
CA TYR A 14 15.80 -15.27 29.93
C TYR A 14 15.26 -16.44 29.11
N ILE A 15 13.99 -16.79 29.32
CA ILE A 15 13.28 -17.83 28.57
C ILE A 15 12.05 -17.18 27.93
N TYR A 16 11.89 -17.37 26.62
CA TYR A 16 10.78 -16.79 25.85
C TYR A 16 9.91 -17.91 25.28
N ASP A 17 8.61 -17.76 25.47
CA ASP A 17 7.62 -18.49 24.68
C ASP A 17 7.53 -17.92 23.27
N CYS A 18 6.85 -18.66 22.40
CA CYS A 18 7.17 -18.66 20.99
C CYS A 18 5.94 -18.41 20.11
N TYR A 19 5.68 -17.14 19.75
CA TYR A 19 4.44 -16.75 19.08
C TYR A 19 4.51 -16.15 17.64
N TYR A 20 5.22 -15.04 17.34
CA TYR A 20 5.17 -14.35 16.03
C TYR A 20 6.35 -14.57 15.02
N PHE A 21 7.42 -15.30 15.35
CA PHE A 21 8.68 -15.53 14.60
C PHE A 21 8.69 -15.19 13.10
N GLU A 22 7.94 -15.95 12.29
CA GLU A 22 7.97 -15.83 10.84
C GLU A 22 7.56 -14.43 10.32
N TRP A 23 6.74 -13.68 11.08
CA TRP A 23 6.44 -12.28 10.78
C TRP A 23 7.64 -11.37 11.02
N ILE A 24 8.24 -11.45 12.21
CA ILE A 24 9.35 -10.61 12.63
C ILE A 24 10.56 -10.84 11.69
N LYS A 25 10.86 -12.11 11.36
CA LYS A 25 11.88 -12.48 10.37
C LYS A 25 11.59 -11.91 8.97
N LYS A 26 10.34 -12.00 8.50
CA LYS A 26 9.95 -11.48 7.17
C LYS A 26 10.06 -9.96 7.13
N LEU A 27 9.66 -9.25 8.20
CA LEU A 27 9.79 -7.79 8.32
C LEU A 27 11.26 -7.31 8.33
N PHE A 28 12.15 -7.98 9.07
CA PHE A 28 13.58 -7.68 9.02
C PHE A 28 14.18 -7.88 7.61
N ALA A 29 13.79 -8.95 6.90
CA ALA A 29 14.23 -9.19 5.53
C ALA A 29 13.77 -8.07 4.58
N TYR A 30 12.51 -7.61 4.68
CA TYR A 30 12.05 -6.44 3.93
C TYR A 30 12.84 -5.18 4.25
N ILE A 31 13.07 -4.88 5.53
CA ILE A 31 13.77 -3.64 5.92
C ILE A 31 15.23 -3.65 5.43
N SER A 32 15.89 -4.82 5.39
CA SER A 32 17.20 -4.96 4.74
C SER A 32 17.11 -4.66 3.25
N VAL A 33 16.25 -5.38 2.50
CA VAL A 33 16.11 -5.20 1.04
C VAL A 33 15.71 -3.76 0.68
N ILE A 34 14.88 -3.12 1.49
CA ILE A 34 14.49 -1.71 1.31
C ILE A 34 15.66 -0.76 1.64
N ASN A 35 16.51 -1.04 2.63
CA ASN A 35 17.75 -0.27 2.86
C ASN A 35 18.70 -0.42 1.67
N ASP A 36 18.96 -1.64 1.21
CA ASP A 36 19.85 -1.94 0.09
C ASP A 36 19.36 -1.24 -1.20
N ALA A 37 18.03 -1.21 -1.42
CA ALA A 37 17.39 -0.45 -2.49
C ALA A 37 17.46 1.08 -2.29
N ILE A 38 17.34 1.59 -1.06
CA ILE A 38 17.50 3.03 -0.79
C ILE A 38 18.94 3.48 -1.04
N GLU A 39 19.94 2.67 -0.73
CA GLU A 39 21.35 3.03 -0.99
C GLU A 39 21.66 3.03 -2.49
N THR A 40 21.11 2.07 -3.25
CA THR A 40 21.38 1.90 -4.69
C THR A 40 20.48 2.68 -5.66
N GLU A 41 19.28 3.11 -5.25
CA GLU A 41 18.33 3.78 -6.17
C GLU A 41 18.64 5.27 -6.41
N GLU A 42 18.76 5.66 -7.68
CA GLU A 42 19.00 7.05 -8.10
C GLU A 42 17.72 7.88 -8.18
N ASP A 43 16.55 7.26 -8.42
CA ASP A 43 15.31 8.00 -8.57
C ASP A 43 14.75 8.47 -7.23
N GLU A 44 14.94 9.76 -6.91
CA GLU A 44 14.59 10.33 -5.60
C GLU A 44 13.09 10.22 -5.22
N ASP A 45 12.15 10.09 -6.17
CA ASP A 45 10.73 9.86 -5.80
C ASP A 45 10.50 8.41 -5.38
N PHE A 46 11.12 7.43 -6.06
CA PHE A 46 11.09 6.04 -5.61
C PHE A 46 11.93 5.85 -4.34
N LYS A 47 13.09 6.51 -4.22
CA LYS A 47 13.90 6.55 -2.99
C LYS A 47 13.08 7.10 -1.81
N ASN A 48 12.25 8.13 -2.01
CA ASN A 48 11.36 8.66 -0.97
C ASN A 48 10.17 7.74 -0.66
N PHE A 49 9.57 7.08 -1.64
CA PHE A 49 8.60 6.00 -1.39
C PHE A 49 9.20 4.87 -0.54
N LEU A 50 10.41 4.41 -0.89
CA LEU A 50 11.16 3.40 -0.14
C LEU A 50 11.45 3.85 1.30
N LYS A 51 11.91 5.09 1.52
CA LYS A 51 12.11 5.68 2.86
C LYS A 51 10.82 5.66 3.69
N ASN A 52 9.67 5.98 3.08
CA ASN A 52 8.37 6.00 3.75
C ASN A 52 7.92 4.59 4.15
N ILE A 53 7.86 3.65 3.19
CA ILE A 53 7.45 2.27 3.51
C ILE A 53 8.41 1.62 4.51
N ARG A 54 9.73 1.91 4.46
CA ARG A 54 10.68 1.46 5.48
C ARG A 54 10.28 1.93 6.88
N SER A 55 9.85 3.18 7.03
CA SER A 55 9.36 3.73 8.31
C SER A 55 8.13 2.96 8.79
N THR A 56 7.17 2.70 7.91
CA THR A 56 5.96 1.92 8.22
C THR A 56 6.25 0.47 8.60
N PHE A 57 7.13 -0.21 7.87
CA PHE A 57 7.59 -1.57 8.20
C PHE A 57 8.37 -1.60 9.53
N ALA A 58 9.25 -0.61 9.79
CA ALA A 58 10.02 -0.53 11.02
C ALA A 58 9.14 -0.24 12.25
N LYS A 59 8.10 0.60 12.11
CA LYS A 59 7.08 0.80 13.15
C LYS A 59 6.34 -0.49 13.47
N PHE A 60 5.83 -1.19 12.46
CA PHE A 60 5.13 -2.46 12.67
C PHE A 60 6.06 -3.51 13.31
N LEU A 61 7.30 -3.64 12.84
CA LEU A 61 8.31 -4.49 13.45
C LEU A 61 8.59 -4.14 14.92
N TYR A 62 8.65 -2.85 15.27
CA TYR A 62 8.79 -2.39 16.66
C TYR A 62 7.60 -2.80 17.52
N TYR A 63 6.36 -2.58 17.07
CA TYR A 63 5.16 -3.03 17.80
C TYR A 63 5.15 -4.55 18.00
N MET A 64 5.40 -5.32 16.93
CA MET A 64 5.51 -6.78 16.99
C MET A 64 6.57 -7.26 18.00
N THR A 65 7.72 -6.60 18.04
CA THR A 65 8.81 -6.92 18.97
C THR A 65 8.46 -6.54 20.42
N LYS A 66 7.75 -5.43 20.61
CA LYS A 66 7.29 -4.95 21.92
C LYS A 66 6.24 -5.89 22.53
N GLU A 67 5.25 -6.34 21.76
CA GLU A 67 4.18 -7.19 22.29
C GLU A 67 4.71 -8.56 22.79
N GLU A 68 5.68 -9.16 22.09
CA GLU A 68 6.40 -10.35 22.58
C GLU A 68 7.08 -10.11 23.93
N MET A 69 7.72 -8.94 24.10
CA MET A 69 8.42 -8.58 25.34
C MET A 69 7.48 -8.21 26.49
N ALA A 70 6.31 -7.64 26.17
CA ALA A 70 5.27 -7.39 27.15
C ALA A 70 4.72 -8.70 27.71
N GLN A 71 4.42 -9.66 26.82
CA GLN A 71 3.90 -10.99 27.19
C GLN A 71 4.97 -11.87 27.88
N SER A 72 6.24 -11.77 27.49
CA SER A 72 7.31 -12.65 28.01
C SER A 72 7.99 -12.16 29.29
N ASN A 73 8.16 -10.84 29.48
CA ASN A 73 8.91 -10.29 30.64
C ASN A 73 8.55 -8.82 30.94
N GLU A 74 7.27 -8.46 30.91
CA GLU A 74 6.74 -7.16 31.39
C GLU A 74 7.44 -5.91 30.80
N ASN A 75 7.94 -6.00 29.55
CA ASN A 75 8.74 -4.97 28.86
C ASN A 75 10.12 -4.64 29.48
N LYS A 76 10.59 -5.34 30.52
CA LYS A 76 11.84 -5.03 31.26
C LYS A 76 13.11 -4.94 30.40
N LEU A 77 13.09 -5.56 29.22
CA LEU A 77 14.23 -5.68 28.29
C LEU A 77 14.06 -4.91 26.96
N LEU A 78 13.00 -4.11 26.84
CA LEU A 78 12.67 -3.38 25.60
C LEU A 78 13.76 -2.38 25.20
N ILE A 79 14.38 -1.71 26.17
CA ILE A 79 15.41 -0.70 25.93
C ILE A 79 16.73 -1.34 25.43
N PRO A 80 17.34 -2.32 26.11
CA PRO A 80 18.54 -3.01 25.60
C PRO A 80 18.40 -3.59 24.20
N LEU A 81 17.28 -4.26 23.89
CA LEU A 81 17.14 -4.90 22.58
C LEU A 81 16.82 -3.88 21.46
N SER A 82 16.11 -2.79 21.76
CA SER A 82 15.96 -1.67 20.82
C SER A 82 17.31 -1.05 20.48
N ILE A 83 18.19 -0.84 21.47
CA ILE A 83 19.55 -0.32 21.26
C ILE A 83 20.34 -1.28 20.37
N ALA A 84 20.32 -2.59 20.66
CA ALA A 84 21.02 -3.59 19.87
C ALA A 84 20.55 -3.67 18.40
N VAL A 85 19.24 -3.56 18.15
CA VAL A 85 18.63 -3.64 16.80
C VAL A 85 18.97 -2.44 15.91
N PHE A 86 19.16 -1.25 16.49
CA PHE A 86 19.38 -0.01 15.72
C PHE A 86 20.84 0.49 15.68
N GLN A 87 21.78 -0.18 16.35
CA GLN A 87 23.20 0.15 16.28
C GLN A 87 23.89 -0.41 15.02
N LYS A 88 24.56 0.47 14.27
CA LYS A 88 25.22 0.14 12.98
C LYS A 88 26.38 -0.85 13.12
N GLU A 89 27.04 -0.88 14.27
CA GLU A 89 28.26 -1.67 14.51
C GLU A 89 27.97 -3.17 14.70
N ASN A 90 26.79 -3.52 15.23
CA ASN A 90 26.41 -4.93 15.47
C ASN A 90 25.93 -5.68 14.21
N TYR A 91 25.87 -5.03 13.04
CA TYR A 91 25.36 -5.60 11.78
C TYR A 91 26.10 -6.85 11.29
N SER A 92 27.28 -7.17 11.84
CA SER A 92 28.10 -8.35 11.55
C SER A 92 27.74 -9.57 12.42
N GLU A 93 27.50 -9.39 13.72
CA GLU A 93 27.09 -10.47 14.63
C GLU A 93 25.57 -10.73 14.61
N ILE A 94 24.78 -9.70 14.31
CA ILE A 94 23.37 -9.80 13.96
C ILE A 94 23.16 -10.60 12.66
N LYS A 95 24.20 -10.70 11.80
CA LYS A 95 24.08 -11.24 10.45
C LYS A 95 23.84 -12.74 10.40
N SER A 96 22.95 -13.13 9.49
CA SER A 96 22.72 -14.51 9.02
C SER A 96 22.09 -15.47 10.04
N ALA A 97 22.86 -16.14 10.90
CA ALA A 97 22.45 -17.43 11.45
C ALA A 97 21.76 -17.37 12.82
N CYS A 98 22.41 -16.78 13.83
CA CYS A 98 21.92 -16.86 15.21
C CYS A 98 20.70 -15.99 15.44
N LEU A 99 20.75 -14.70 15.05
CA LEU A 99 19.58 -13.83 15.19
C LEU A 99 18.42 -14.25 14.28
N SER A 100 18.65 -14.90 13.13
CA SER A 100 17.57 -15.54 12.36
C SER A 100 16.98 -16.79 13.01
N ARG A 101 17.74 -17.49 13.88
CA ARG A 101 17.29 -18.62 14.73
C ARG A 101 16.68 -18.17 16.06
N TYR A 102 16.87 -16.91 16.44
CA TYR A 102 16.18 -16.17 17.48
C TYR A 102 14.84 -15.62 16.95
N ILE A 103 14.87 -14.86 15.85
CA ILE A 103 13.78 -14.02 15.32
C ILE A 103 12.80 -14.76 14.40
N GLY A 104 13.25 -15.75 13.62
CA GLY A 104 12.38 -16.91 13.15
C GLY A 104 11.67 -19.42 14.62
N SER A 105 12.12 -19.88 15.85
CA SER A 105 11.50 -20.80 16.81
C SER A 105 10.33 -20.17 17.53
N LEU A 106 10.30 -18.83 17.64
CA LEU A 106 9.29 -18.02 18.32
C LEU A 106 7.88 -18.10 17.67
N SER A 107 7.35 -19.24 17.21
CA SER A 107 5.96 -19.30 16.72
C SER A 107 5.27 -20.66 16.72
N SER A 108 4.12 -20.76 17.42
CA SER A 108 3.02 -21.68 17.08
C SER A 108 1.62 -21.27 17.61
N ASN A 109 0.66 -21.17 16.68
CA ASN A 109 -0.73 -21.64 16.76
C ASN A 109 -1.89 -20.87 17.46
N HIS A 110 -1.74 -19.78 18.22
CA HIS A 110 -2.91 -19.12 18.86
C HIS A 110 -3.10 -17.62 18.54
N PHE A 111 -3.67 -17.37 17.35
CA PHE A 111 -3.97 -16.04 16.79
C PHE A 111 -4.71 -15.12 17.78
N ASN A 112 -4.21 -13.91 17.98
CA ASN A 112 -4.66 -12.94 18.99
C ASN A 112 -5.24 -11.70 18.31
N GLU A 113 -6.41 -11.22 18.75
CA GLU A 113 -7.13 -10.08 18.18
C GLU A 113 -6.30 -8.79 18.13
N LEU A 114 -5.38 -8.59 19.09
CA LEU A 114 -4.44 -7.46 19.10
C LEU A 114 -3.54 -7.44 17.86
N PHE A 115 -3.07 -8.61 17.42
CA PHE A 115 -2.25 -8.74 16.20
C PHE A 115 -3.04 -8.33 14.96
N THR A 116 -4.33 -8.67 14.90
CA THR A 116 -5.23 -8.25 13.81
C THR A 116 -5.26 -6.73 13.70
N SER A 117 -5.41 -6.02 14.82
CA SER A 117 -5.43 -4.54 14.85
C SER A 117 -4.11 -3.96 14.35
N PHE A 118 -2.96 -4.42 14.88
CA PHE A 118 -1.66 -3.91 14.44
C PHE A 118 -1.35 -4.21 12.96
N LEU A 119 -1.80 -5.36 12.44
CA LEU A 119 -1.66 -5.70 11.02
C LEU A 119 -2.56 -4.83 10.13
N TYR A 120 -3.76 -4.53 10.59
CA TYR A 120 -4.72 -3.64 9.94
C TYR A 120 -4.21 -2.19 9.89
N ASP A 121 -3.67 -1.69 11.00
CA ASP A 121 -3.01 -0.37 11.06
C ASP A 121 -1.76 -0.33 10.16
N PHE A 122 -0.94 -1.38 10.15
CA PHE A 122 0.21 -1.50 9.25
C PHE A 122 -0.21 -1.40 7.77
N PHE A 123 -1.27 -2.10 7.35
CA PHE A 123 -1.78 -2.02 5.98
C PHE A 123 -2.38 -0.65 5.64
N ILE A 124 -3.09 0.00 6.57
CA ILE A 124 -3.58 1.37 6.42
C ILE A 124 -2.41 2.35 6.20
N ASN A 125 -1.37 2.26 7.02
CA ASN A 125 -0.19 3.13 6.90
C ASN A 125 0.53 2.89 5.56
N PHE A 126 0.77 1.65 5.17
CA PHE A 126 1.42 1.30 3.90
C PHE A 126 0.60 1.79 2.69
N TRP A 127 -0.73 1.60 2.71
CA TRP A 127 -1.61 2.10 1.66
C TRP A 127 -1.57 3.63 1.59
N SER A 128 -1.45 4.31 2.73
CA SER A 128 -1.36 5.78 2.81
C SER A 128 -0.02 6.31 2.28
N ASP A 129 1.11 5.63 2.53
CA ASP A 129 2.42 5.93 1.93
C ASP A 129 2.35 5.88 0.38
N PHE A 130 1.64 4.88 -0.15
CA PHE A 130 1.39 4.70 -1.57
C PHE A 130 0.45 5.76 -2.16
N GLU A 131 -0.70 6.05 -1.53
CA GLU A 131 -1.63 7.11 -1.96
C GLU A 131 -0.97 8.50 -1.95
N ASN A 132 -0.08 8.76 -0.97
CA ASN A 132 0.71 9.97 -0.88
C ASN A 132 1.74 10.06 -2.02
N THR A 133 2.52 9.00 -2.27
CA THR A 133 3.50 8.95 -3.37
C THR A 133 2.85 9.21 -4.73
N ILE A 134 1.72 8.55 -5.02
CA ILE A 134 0.95 8.78 -6.25
C ILE A 134 0.40 10.21 -6.32
N THR A 135 0.01 10.79 -5.18
CA THR A 135 -0.42 12.19 -5.10
C THR A 135 0.72 13.17 -5.40
N LEU A 136 1.90 12.97 -4.82
CA LEU A 136 3.10 13.79 -5.05
C LEU A 136 3.56 13.72 -6.51
N LEU A 137 3.56 12.52 -7.11
CA LEU A 137 3.78 12.36 -8.55
C LEU A 137 2.79 13.18 -9.37
N CYS A 138 1.52 13.26 -8.97
CA CYS A 138 0.48 13.99 -9.70
C CYS A 138 0.46 15.51 -9.45
N THR A 139 1.12 16.05 -8.42
CA THR A 139 1.04 17.49 -8.06
C THR A 139 1.24 18.43 -9.26
N ALA A 140 2.31 18.23 -10.03
CA ALA A 140 2.66 19.08 -11.18
C ALA A 140 1.74 18.93 -12.42
N ILE A 141 0.67 18.13 -12.34
CA ILE A 141 -0.29 17.90 -13.43
C ILE A 141 -1.75 17.87 -12.94
N ASP A 142 -2.02 18.12 -11.66
CA ASP A 142 -3.35 17.92 -11.07
C ASP A 142 -4.43 18.76 -11.77
N GLU A 143 -4.09 19.97 -12.20
CA GLU A 143 -4.95 20.82 -13.04
C GLU A 143 -5.25 20.21 -14.42
N LYS A 144 -4.26 19.57 -15.07
CA LYS A 144 -4.50 18.86 -16.34
C LYS A 144 -5.45 17.68 -16.15
N ILE A 145 -5.28 16.91 -15.08
CA ILE A 145 -6.19 15.81 -14.72
C ILE A 145 -7.60 16.39 -14.49
N ARG A 146 -7.71 17.47 -13.70
CA ARG A 146 -8.96 18.17 -13.39
C ARG A 146 -9.68 18.71 -14.63
N ASN A 147 -8.94 19.20 -15.63
CA ASN A 147 -9.52 19.71 -16.87
C ASN A 147 -9.95 18.58 -17.83
N GLU A 148 -9.21 17.47 -17.93
CA GLU A 148 -9.70 16.27 -18.62
C GLU A 148 -10.99 15.70 -17.95
N LEU A 149 -11.04 15.72 -16.63
CA LEU A 149 -12.20 15.29 -15.84
C LEU A 149 -13.43 16.19 -16.05
N LYS A 150 -13.26 17.53 -16.01
CA LYS A 150 -14.32 18.51 -16.32
C LYS A 150 -14.94 18.22 -17.69
N GLU A 151 -14.10 18.05 -18.72
CA GLU A 151 -14.53 17.85 -20.09
C GLU A 151 -15.18 16.46 -20.29
N SER A 152 -14.69 15.43 -19.59
CA SER A 152 -15.34 14.10 -19.56
C SER A 152 -16.70 14.11 -18.87
N ASN A 153 -16.89 14.95 -17.84
CA ASN A 153 -18.19 15.14 -17.20
C ASN A 153 -19.13 16.00 -18.05
N TRP A 154 -18.62 17.06 -18.69
CA TRP A 154 -19.39 17.87 -19.63
C TRP A 154 -20.02 17.00 -20.73
N LYS A 155 -19.25 16.11 -21.36
CA LYS A 155 -19.76 15.21 -22.41
C LYS A 155 -20.85 14.23 -21.94
N LYS A 156 -20.91 13.90 -20.64
CA LYS A 156 -22.02 13.12 -20.07
C LYS A 156 -23.27 13.99 -19.88
N ILE A 157 -23.10 15.22 -19.40
CA ILE A 157 -24.19 16.19 -19.24
C ILE A 157 -24.77 16.53 -20.62
N GLU A 158 -23.93 16.86 -21.59
CA GLU A 158 -24.30 17.13 -22.98
C GLU A 158 -25.08 15.96 -23.61
N LYS A 159 -24.65 14.72 -23.36
CA LYS A 159 -25.38 13.53 -23.80
C LYS A 159 -26.79 13.46 -23.17
N ILE A 160 -26.89 13.59 -21.86
CA ILE A 160 -28.19 13.54 -21.14
C ILE A 160 -29.11 14.67 -21.60
N LEU A 161 -28.57 15.86 -21.84
CA LEU A 161 -29.32 17.01 -22.36
C LEU A 161 -29.86 16.72 -23.77
N LYS A 162 -29.05 16.14 -24.66
CA LYS A 162 -29.53 15.68 -25.99
C LYS A 162 -30.66 14.66 -25.84
N GLU A 163 -30.45 13.61 -25.06
CA GLU A 163 -31.47 12.57 -24.81
C GLU A 163 -32.77 13.14 -24.21
N SER A 164 -32.68 14.20 -23.38
CA SER A 164 -33.83 14.86 -22.75
C SER A 164 -34.49 15.97 -23.59
N LEU A 165 -33.84 16.43 -24.67
CA LEU A 165 -34.31 17.52 -25.53
C LEU A 165 -34.75 17.05 -26.93
N ASN A 166 -34.63 15.76 -27.26
CA ASN A 166 -34.94 15.20 -28.58
C ASN A 166 -36.32 15.60 -29.13
N ASP A 167 -37.33 15.73 -28.27
CA ASP A 167 -38.71 16.04 -28.66
C ASP A 167 -39.01 17.55 -28.79
N PHE A 168 -38.01 18.42 -28.67
CA PHE A 168 -38.15 19.88 -28.73
C PHE A 168 -37.59 20.45 -30.05
N GLU A 169 -38.41 21.20 -30.80
CA GLU A 169 -38.02 21.83 -32.08
C GLU A 169 -36.82 22.80 -31.94
N ASN A 170 -36.66 23.44 -30.78
CA ASN A 170 -35.57 24.39 -30.48
C ASN A 170 -34.40 23.75 -29.70
N SER A 171 -34.32 22.42 -29.64
CA SER A 171 -33.32 21.66 -28.88
C SER A 171 -31.87 22.06 -29.15
N GLU A 172 -31.48 22.31 -30.40
CA GLU A 172 -30.12 22.76 -30.76
C GLU A 172 -29.78 24.14 -30.19
N GLN A 173 -30.73 25.08 -30.19
CA GLN A 173 -30.53 26.42 -29.63
C GLN A 173 -30.38 26.36 -28.11
N ILE A 174 -31.22 25.56 -27.43
CA ILE A 174 -31.13 25.32 -25.99
C ILE A 174 -29.76 24.70 -25.64
N LEU A 175 -29.32 23.67 -26.38
CA LEU A 175 -28.00 23.06 -26.20
C LEU A 175 -26.86 24.06 -26.41
N LEU A 176 -26.95 24.96 -27.40
CA LEU A 176 -25.97 26.03 -27.62
C LEU A 176 -25.89 27.01 -26.46
N GLU A 177 -27.01 27.45 -25.90
CA GLU A 177 -27.02 28.39 -24.76
C GLU A 177 -26.51 27.75 -23.46
N ILE A 178 -26.88 26.50 -23.19
CA ILE A 178 -26.35 25.74 -22.05
C ILE A 178 -24.84 25.51 -22.24
N SER A 179 -24.37 25.23 -23.47
CA SER A 179 -22.94 25.05 -23.79
C SER A 179 -22.11 26.32 -23.58
N LYS A 180 -22.62 27.50 -23.97
CA LYS A 180 -21.99 28.81 -23.66
C LYS A 180 -21.80 29.02 -22.16
N ASN A 181 -22.60 28.33 -21.33
CA ASN A 181 -22.61 28.44 -19.88
C ASN A 181 -21.97 27.21 -19.17
N LYS A 182 -21.22 26.34 -19.87
CA LYS A 182 -20.82 25.01 -19.35
C LYS A 182 -20.13 25.03 -17.97
N GLU A 183 -19.42 26.10 -17.63
CA GLU A 183 -18.77 26.26 -16.32
C GLU A 183 -19.74 26.29 -15.13
N LYS A 184 -20.96 26.81 -15.32
CA LYS A 184 -22.02 26.80 -14.29
C LYS A 184 -22.48 25.38 -13.95
N PHE A 185 -22.36 24.45 -14.90
CA PHE A 185 -22.73 23.04 -14.75
C PHE A 185 -21.56 22.17 -14.28
N THR A 186 -20.31 22.52 -14.64
CA THR A 186 -19.10 21.81 -14.19
C THR A 186 -18.52 22.37 -12.89
N LYS A 187 -19.14 22.01 -11.76
CA LYS A 187 -18.65 22.34 -10.39
C LYS A 187 -17.17 22.01 -10.20
N LYS A 188 -16.50 22.69 -9.25
CA LYS A 188 -15.09 22.42 -8.84
C LYS A 188 -14.87 20.93 -8.59
N GLN A 189 -14.26 20.26 -9.56
CA GLN A 189 -14.10 18.81 -9.52
C GLN A 189 -12.92 18.43 -8.62
N PHE A 190 -13.18 17.59 -7.62
CA PHE A 190 -12.15 16.93 -6.82
C PHE A 190 -11.43 15.87 -7.67
N VAL A 191 -10.11 15.77 -7.52
CA VAL A 191 -9.28 14.78 -8.23
C VAL A 191 -8.97 13.64 -7.26
N SER A 192 -9.68 12.53 -7.38
CA SER A 192 -9.51 11.38 -6.49
C SER A 192 -8.22 10.61 -6.78
N PHE A 193 -7.79 9.76 -5.84
CA PHE A 193 -6.71 8.80 -6.06
C PHE A 193 -6.97 7.91 -7.29
N SER A 194 -8.23 7.48 -7.49
CA SER A 194 -8.63 6.70 -8.67
C SER A 194 -8.43 7.47 -9.97
N ASP A 195 -8.74 8.78 -9.99
CA ASP A 195 -8.53 9.61 -11.19
C ASP A 195 -7.04 9.77 -11.52
N LYS A 196 -6.20 9.98 -10.49
CA LYS A 196 -4.73 10.04 -10.61
C LYS A 196 -4.17 8.75 -11.21
N ILE A 197 -4.53 7.59 -10.63
CA ILE A 197 -4.15 6.27 -11.14
C ILE A 197 -4.65 6.04 -12.57
N ASN A 198 -5.90 6.42 -12.89
CA ASN A 198 -6.45 6.27 -14.22
C ASN A 198 -5.73 7.14 -15.26
N TYR A 199 -5.39 8.38 -14.93
CA TYR A 199 -4.60 9.27 -15.79
C TYR A 199 -3.16 8.77 -15.98
N ILE A 200 -2.50 8.30 -14.90
CA ILE A 200 -1.16 7.70 -14.96
C ILE A 200 -1.18 6.52 -15.93
N PHE A 201 -2.06 5.53 -15.73
CA PHE A 201 -2.16 4.35 -16.60
C PHE A 201 -2.62 4.67 -18.04
N LYS A 202 -3.37 5.75 -18.26
CA LYS A 202 -3.67 6.28 -19.60
C LYS A 202 -2.39 6.82 -20.27
N THR A 203 -1.56 7.52 -19.52
CA THR A 203 -0.32 8.16 -20.01
C THR A 203 0.78 7.14 -20.30
N ILE A 204 1.04 6.20 -19.38
CA ILE A 204 2.13 5.22 -19.52
C ILE A 204 1.76 3.98 -20.34
N LYS A 205 0.59 3.95 -20.99
CA LYS A 205 -0.01 2.74 -21.58
C LYS A 205 0.91 2.00 -22.57
N LEU A 206 1.71 2.73 -23.34
CA LEU A 206 2.56 2.17 -24.41
C LEU A 206 3.94 1.72 -23.90
N ASP A 207 4.47 2.40 -22.88
CA ASP A 207 5.81 2.18 -22.33
C ASP A 207 5.80 1.38 -21.02
N TYR A 208 4.63 0.90 -20.59
CA TYR A 208 4.49 0.07 -19.40
C TYR A 208 5.26 -1.24 -19.55
N ASP A 209 5.71 -1.81 -18.43
CA ASP A 209 6.50 -3.03 -18.45
C ASP A 209 5.75 -4.16 -19.17
N LYS A 210 6.39 -4.74 -20.18
CA LYS A 210 5.85 -5.80 -21.04
C LYS A 210 5.49 -7.07 -20.26
N ASN A 211 6.09 -7.27 -19.09
CA ASN A 211 5.83 -8.39 -18.19
C ASN A 211 4.62 -8.12 -17.26
N ARG A 212 4.17 -6.86 -17.17
CA ARG A 212 3.03 -6.44 -16.34
C ARG A 212 1.77 -6.19 -17.17
N ASN A 213 0.62 -6.07 -16.51
CA ASN A 213 -0.64 -5.85 -17.19
C ASN A 213 -1.53 -4.86 -16.45
N ILE A 214 -1.68 -3.66 -17.02
CA ILE A 214 -2.49 -2.55 -16.46
C ILE A 214 -3.90 -2.98 -16.03
N LYS A 215 -4.55 -3.93 -16.72
CA LYS A 215 -5.90 -4.41 -16.36
C LYS A 215 -5.89 -5.29 -15.11
N ASN A 216 -4.81 -6.04 -14.86
CA ASN A 216 -4.63 -6.80 -13.64
C ASN A 216 -4.13 -5.92 -12.49
N ASP A 217 -3.19 -5.02 -12.77
CA ASP A 217 -2.62 -4.11 -11.77
C ASP A 217 -3.69 -3.16 -11.22
N LYS A 218 -4.61 -2.68 -12.07
CA LYS A 218 -5.81 -1.96 -11.62
C LYS A 218 -6.73 -2.79 -10.72
N LYS A 219 -6.83 -4.12 -10.87
CA LYS A 219 -7.59 -4.98 -9.94
C LYS A 219 -6.89 -5.09 -8.58
N VAL A 220 -5.56 -5.20 -8.58
CA VAL A 220 -4.75 -5.24 -7.35
C VAL A 220 -4.95 -3.95 -6.56
N LEU A 221 -4.89 -2.78 -7.23
CA LEU A 221 -5.12 -1.48 -6.57
C LEU A 221 -6.59 -1.28 -6.15
N ASP A 222 -7.56 -1.69 -6.96
CA ASP A 222 -8.99 -1.65 -6.61
C ASP A 222 -9.31 -2.53 -5.39
N PHE A 223 -8.73 -3.72 -5.31
CA PHE A 223 -8.85 -4.60 -4.15
C PHE A 223 -8.13 -4.02 -2.93
N GLY A 224 -6.91 -3.52 -3.06
CA GLY A 224 -6.16 -2.89 -1.96
C GLY A 224 -6.90 -1.69 -1.36
N SER A 225 -7.48 -0.83 -2.20
CA SER A 225 -8.33 0.28 -1.77
C SER A 225 -9.58 -0.20 -1.02
N LYS A 226 -10.28 -1.23 -1.54
CA LYS A 226 -11.44 -1.83 -0.88
C LYS A 226 -11.08 -2.54 0.42
N MET A 227 -9.90 -3.13 0.52
CA MET A 227 -9.38 -3.75 1.73
C MET A 227 -9.05 -2.72 2.80
N ARG A 228 -8.31 -1.65 2.46
CA ARG A 228 -8.06 -0.50 3.35
C ARG A 228 -9.36 0.15 3.82
N ASN A 229 -10.33 0.32 2.94
CA ASN A 229 -11.65 0.85 3.30
C ASN A 229 -12.48 -0.14 4.14
N THR A 230 -12.35 -1.44 3.92
CA THR A 230 -12.97 -2.48 4.75
C THR A 230 -12.46 -2.43 6.18
N ILE A 231 -11.13 -2.36 6.34
CA ILE A 231 -10.47 -2.23 7.64
C ILE A 231 -10.95 -0.96 8.37
N HIS A 232 -10.93 0.21 7.72
CA HIS A 232 -11.45 1.46 8.30
C HIS A 232 -12.96 1.42 8.66
N ASN A 233 -13.75 0.50 8.10
CA ASN A 233 -15.17 0.33 8.42
C ASN A 233 -15.39 -0.68 9.57
N ASN A 234 -14.56 -0.58 10.62
CA ASN A 234 -14.51 -1.50 11.76
C ASN A 234 -14.36 -2.96 11.27
N GLY A 235 -13.42 -3.18 10.33
CA GLY A 235 -13.18 -4.45 9.68
C GLY A 235 -14.22 -4.90 8.64
N LYS A 236 -15.43 -4.33 8.59
CA LYS A 236 -16.55 -4.94 7.83
C LYS A 236 -16.68 -4.43 6.39
N ASN A 237 -16.59 -5.33 5.42
CA ASN A 237 -16.75 -5.00 4.00
C ASN A 237 -18.21 -4.68 3.68
N LYS A 238 -18.54 -3.40 3.50
CA LYS A 238 -19.89 -2.93 3.11
C LYS A 238 -20.20 -3.13 1.61
N GLY A 239 -19.23 -3.57 0.82
CA GLY A 239 -19.39 -3.85 -0.61
C GLY A 239 -19.87 -5.27 -0.90
N LYS A 240 -19.95 -5.60 -2.20
CA LYS A 240 -20.15 -6.99 -2.67
C LYS A 240 -18.91 -7.85 -2.35
N ASN A 241 -19.10 -9.17 -2.31
CA ASN A 241 -18.00 -10.13 -2.21
C ASN A 241 -16.97 -9.89 -3.33
N ILE A 242 -15.69 -9.82 -2.98
CA ILE A 242 -14.58 -9.81 -3.93
C ILE A 242 -13.47 -10.76 -3.47
N GLU A 243 -12.78 -11.35 -4.45
CA GLU A 243 -11.64 -12.24 -4.25
C GLU A 243 -10.47 -11.73 -5.10
N LEU A 244 -9.27 -11.78 -4.53
CA LEU A 244 -8.02 -11.56 -5.26
C LEU A 244 -7.11 -12.78 -5.10
N LYS A 245 -6.53 -13.22 -6.22
CA LYS A 245 -5.47 -14.22 -6.24
C LYS A 245 -4.16 -13.58 -6.69
N ILE A 246 -3.12 -13.65 -5.86
CA ILE A 246 -1.74 -13.22 -6.17
C ILE A 246 -0.81 -14.37 -5.81
N LYS A 247 0.12 -14.74 -6.70
CA LYS A 247 1.21 -15.71 -6.42
C LYS A 247 0.67 -17.02 -5.76
N ALA A 248 -0.44 -17.53 -6.30
CA ALA A 248 -1.24 -18.67 -5.83
C ALA A 248 -1.91 -18.54 -4.43
N LYS A 249 -1.83 -17.38 -3.77
CA LYS A 249 -2.53 -17.05 -2.53
C LYS A 249 -3.85 -16.34 -2.77
N LYS A 250 -4.80 -16.52 -1.85
CA LYS A 250 -6.18 -16.03 -1.93
C LYS A 250 -6.51 -15.12 -0.74
N ILE A 251 -7.02 -13.93 -1.05
CA ILE A 251 -7.57 -12.98 -0.06
C ILE A 251 -9.01 -12.68 -0.48
N ILE A 252 -9.95 -12.69 0.48
CA ILE A 252 -11.39 -12.49 0.22
C ILE A 252 -11.91 -11.36 1.11
N LEU A 253 -12.69 -10.45 0.54
CA LEU A 253 -13.53 -9.53 1.31
C LEU A 253 -14.98 -9.97 1.11
N GLU A 254 -15.55 -10.68 2.07
CA GLU A 254 -16.96 -11.11 2.06
C GLU A 254 -17.86 -10.03 2.68
N GLN A 255 -19.08 -9.85 2.13
CA GLN A 255 -20.00 -8.80 2.56
C GLN A 255 -20.35 -8.91 4.05
N ASN A 256 -20.28 -7.77 4.74
CA ASN A 256 -20.51 -7.58 6.18
C ASN A 256 -19.54 -8.36 7.11
N LYS A 257 -18.51 -9.01 6.57
CA LYS A 257 -17.47 -9.74 7.31
C LYS A 257 -16.13 -9.01 7.25
N GLU A 258 -15.19 -9.51 8.04
CA GLU A 258 -13.78 -9.12 8.03
C GLU A 258 -13.02 -9.70 6.83
N PRO A 259 -11.87 -9.12 6.44
CA PRO A 259 -10.96 -9.70 5.46
C PRO A 259 -10.55 -11.13 5.83
N TYR A 260 -10.85 -12.09 4.96
CA TYR A 260 -10.42 -13.48 5.11
C TYR A 260 -9.10 -13.73 4.38
N TYR A 261 -8.20 -14.43 5.06
CA TYR A 261 -6.93 -14.92 4.55
C TYR A 261 -6.80 -16.41 4.90
N GLU A 262 -6.27 -17.22 3.99
CA GLU A 262 -5.85 -18.60 4.31
C GLU A 262 -4.69 -18.59 5.33
N ASN A 263 -3.80 -17.61 5.21
CA ASN A 263 -2.81 -17.24 6.21
C ASN A 263 -2.68 -15.72 6.22
N PHE A 264 -2.74 -15.06 7.38
CA PHE A 264 -2.61 -13.60 7.46
C PHE A 264 -1.31 -13.08 6.80
N LYS A 265 -0.24 -13.89 6.74
CA LYS A 265 1.03 -13.56 6.03
C LYS A 265 0.85 -13.34 4.53
N ASP A 266 -0.26 -13.79 3.96
CA ASP A 266 -0.55 -13.65 2.53
C ASP A 266 -0.82 -12.18 2.13
N ILE A 267 -1.15 -11.30 3.10
CA ILE A 267 -1.21 -9.85 2.92
C ILE A 267 0.10 -9.27 2.35
N PHE A 268 1.24 -9.88 2.67
CA PHE A 268 2.53 -9.41 2.15
C PHE A 268 2.65 -9.59 0.64
N TYR A 269 2.00 -10.59 0.03
CA TYR A 269 2.03 -10.73 -1.43
C TYR A 269 1.22 -9.64 -2.13
N LEU A 270 0.18 -9.11 -1.47
CA LEU A 270 -0.52 -7.90 -1.92
C LEU A 270 0.35 -6.65 -1.76
N ILE A 271 1.10 -6.55 -0.65
CA ILE A 271 2.04 -5.45 -0.40
C ILE A 271 3.19 -5.46 -1.42
N ASP A 272 3.81 -6.62 -1.69
CA ASP A 272 4.81 -6.83 -2.75
C ASP A 272 4.29 -6.29 -4.10
N GLU A 273 3.09 -6.73 -4.49
CA GLU A 273 2.50 -6.39 -5.78
C GLU A 273 2.19 -4.89 -5.89
N ILE A 274 1.79 -4.23 -4.79
CA ILE A 274 1.61 -2.77 -4.74
C ILE A 274 2.96 -2.03 -4.83
N ILE A 275 4.02 -2.54 -4.20
CA ILE A 275 5.39 -1.99 -4.32
C ILE A 275 5.88 -2.10 -5.77
N ASP A 276 5.73 -3.27 -6.41
CA ASP A 276 6.13 -3.51 -7.81
C ASP A 276 5.34 -2.62 -8.79
N ILE A 277 4.03 -2.44 -8.57
CA ILE A 277 3.18 -1.52 -9.33
C ILE A 277 3.66 -0.07 -9.15
N CYS A 278 3.96 0.35 -7.92
CA CYS A 278 4.46 1.70 -7.61
C CYS A 278 5.81 1.97 -8.29
N ALA A 279 6.76 1.04 -8.18
CA ALA A 279 8.06 1.11 -8.83
C ALA A 279 7.93 1.25 -10.36
N THR A 280 7.07 0.43 -10.97
CA THR A 280 6.81 0.47 -12.42
C THR A 280 6.16 1.80 -12.85
N ILE A 281 5.21 2.31 -12.06
CA ILE A 281 4.57 3.60 -12.28
C ILE A 281 5.61 4.73 -12.26
N ILE A 282 6.44 4.82 -11.22
CA ILE A 282 7.44 5.90 -11.10
C ILE A 282 8.43 5.85 -12.27
N LYS A 283 9.02 4.67 -12.51
CA LYS A 283 10.08 4.48 -13.52
C LYS A 283 9.59 4.72 -14.95
N THR A 284 8.31 4.45 -15.25
CA THR A 284 7.74 4.73 -16.59
C THR A 284 7.20 6.16 -16.71
N PHE A 285 6.48 6.66 -15.71
CA PHE A 285 5.85 7.98 -15.78
C PHE A 285 6.87 9.12 -15.80
N LYS A 286 8.03 8.95 -15.15
CA LYS A 286 9.14 9.89 -15.24
C LYS A 286 9.83 9.91 -16.61
N LYS A 287 9.98 8.76 -17.28
CA LYS A 287 10.55 8.70 -18.63
C LYS A 287 9.69 9.55 -19.59
N GLN A 288 8.38 9.33 -19.57
CA GLN A 288 7.43 10.12 -20.36
C GLN A 288 7.47 11.63 -20.05
N ARG A 289 7.68 12.01 -18.78
CA ARG A 289 7.87 13.43 -18.41
C ARG A 289 9.18 14.06 -18.87
N LYS A 290 10.27 13.29 -18.94
CA LYS A 290 11.57 13.77 -19.46
C LYS A 290 11.49 13.99 -20.99
N SER A 291 10.89 13.05 -21.72
CA SER A 291 10.72 13.14 -23.19
C SER A 291 9.74 14.23 -23.65
N THR A 292 8.81 14.69 -22.79
CA THR A 292 7.93 15.83 -23.09
C THR A 292 8.52 17.20 -22.69
N LYS A 293 9.76 17.26 -22.19
CA LYS A 293 10.51 18.51 -21.97
C LYS A 293 11.64 18.75 -23.00
N THR A 294 11.79 17.84 -23.97
CA THR A 294 12.82 17.88 -25.02
C THR A 294 12.22 18.06 -26.42
N LYS A 295 11.02 18.66 -26.47
CA LYS A 295 10.26 19.10 -27.65
C LYS A 295 9.53 20.39 -27.29
#